data_AF-A0A6J4T4M3-F1
#
_entry.id   AF-A0A6J4T4M3-F1
#
_cell.length_a   1.000
_cell.length_b   1.000
_cell.length_c   1.000
_cell.angle_alpha   90.00
_cell.angle_beta   90.00
_cell.angle_gamma   90.00
#
_symmetry.space_group_name_H-M   'P 1'
#
loop_
_entity.id
_entity.type
_entity.pdbx_description
1 polymer ?
#
loop_
_entity_poly.entity_id
_entity_poly.type
_entity_poly.pdbx_seq_one_letter_code
_entity_poly.pdbx_strand_id
1 'polypeptide(L)'
;MPEHESLLRGCLQRVTGTMYAPLRTLAEARAADDGVVVLEADWGGQILVVARAATVACDETVLGQLLLDLDELTWPGNELKGIALCFERVSVGAGIAGGMGGGRVTEDVWVHAELVQAGLEPGVRAVIAGQCRRLPEPNPPVGPEVRECILRAYRERLPASGIHFGWGWPDGWEHMHPDEIRRRQDEEIPPRPNGERWYGATIRGVVRQAGLRPWMRPPRRRDGETSS
;
A
#
# COMPACT_ATOMS: atom_id res chain seq x y z
N MET A 1 -8.39 -21.41 12.26
CA MET A 1 -7.37 -20.83 13.16
C MET A 1 -8.07 -19.85 14.09
N PRO A 2 -7.54 -19.58 15.29
CA PRO A 2 -8.06 -18.53 16.16
C PRO A 2 -7.99 -17.15 15.48
N GLU A 3 -8.93 -16.27 15.81
CA GLU A 3 -9.10 -14.95 15.15
C GLU A 3 -7.93 -13.98 15.42
N HIS A 4 -7.24 -14.14 16.54
CA HIS A 4 -6.09 -13.29 16.93
C HIS A 4 -4.75 -13.75 16.35
N GLU A 5 -4.74 -14.85 15.59
CA GLU A 5 -3.52 -15.43 15.03
C GLU A 5 -3.41 -15.13 13.53
N SER A 6 -2.19 -14.85 13.08
CA SER A 6 -1.88 -14.76 11.66
C SER A 6 -1.99 -16.13 11.02
N LEU A 7 -2.78 -16.20 9.94
CA LEU A 7 -2.99 -17.43 9.18
C LEU A 7 -1.66 -17.99 8.65
N LEU A 8 -0.84 -17.14 8.03
CA LEU A 8 0.44 -17.57 7.48
C LEU A 8 1.39 -18.03 8.58
N ARG A 9 1.61 -17.22 9.62
CA ARG A 9 2.61 -17.54 10.64
C ARG A 9 2.23 -18.75 11.50
N GLY A 10 0.95 -18.93 11.83
CA GLY A 10 0.49 -20.14 12.51
C GLY A 10 0.47 -21.39 11.60
N CYS A 11 0.33 -21.23 10.28
CA CYS A 11 0.60 -22.33 9.34
C CYS A 11 2.09 -22.69 9.31
N LEU A 12 2.97 -21.69 9.20
CA LEU A 12 4.42 -21.90 9.17
C LEU A 12 4.91 -22.59 10.45
N GLN A 13 4.43 -22.20 11.63
CA GLN A 13 4.76 -22.87 12.89
C GLN A 13 4.43 -24.37 12.84
N ARG A 14 3.25 -24.73 12.35
CA ARG A 14 2.80 -26.14 12.29
C ARG A 14 3.59 -26.97 11.27
N VAL A 15 4.00 -26.35 10.16
CA VAL A 15 4.71 -27.04 9.08
C VAL A 15 6.21 -27.14 9.35
N THR A 16 6.81 -26.08 9.87
CA THR A 16 8.29 -25.93 9.95
C THR A 16 8.82 -25.97 11.38
N GLY A 17 7.95 -25.87 12.39
CA GLY A 17 8.37 -25.69 13.79
C GLY A 17 8.88 -24.28 14.11
N THR A 18 8.80 -23.32 13.18
CA THR A 18 9.20 -21.92 13.42
C THR A 18 8.43 -21.37 14.61
N MET A 19 9.14 -20.75 15.56
CA MET A 19 8.52 -20.21 16.77
C MET A 19 7.55 -19.08 16.41
N TYR A 20 6.29 -19.24 16.80
CA TYR A 20 5.24 -18.24 16.68
C TYR A 20 4.56 -18.10 18.04
N ALA A 21 4.56 -16.89 18.58
CA ALA A 21 4.07 -16.58 19.93
C ALA A 21 2.99 -15.48 19.83
N PRO A 22 1.75 -15.84 19.44
CA PRO A 22 0.66 -14.89 19.32
C PRO A 22 0.24 -14.33 20.69
N LEU A 23 -0.22 -13.09 20.68
CA LEU A 23 -0.88 -12.41 21.78
C LEU A 23 -2.28 -12.01 21.34
N ARG A 24 -3.20 -11.81 22.28
CA ARG A 24 -4.61 -11.58 21.96
C ARG A 24 -4.96 -10.11 21.82
N THR A 25 -4.26 -9.25 22.53
CA THR A 25 -4.59 -7.83 22.64
C THR A 25 -3.34 -6.97 22.59
N LEU A 26 -3.52 -5.70 22.23
CA LEU A 26 -2.52 -4.65 22.36
C LEU A 26 -2.09 -4.46 23.81
N ALA A 27 -2.99 -4.68 24.77
CA ALA A 27 -2.65 -4.62 26.19
C ALA A 27 -1.65 -5.71 26.58
N GLU A 28 -1.88 -6.96 26.14
CA GLU A 28 -0.93 -8.06 26.31
C GLU A 28 0.40 -7.77 25.59
N ALA A 29 0.34 -7.22 24.37
CA ALA A 29 1.53 -6.85 23.60
C ALA A 29 2.33 -5.74 24.28
N ARG A 30 1.69 -4.71 24.84
CA ARG A 30 2.36 -3.64 25.59
C ARG A 30 3.00 -4.13 26.88
N ALA A 31 2.43 -5.16 27.49
CA ALA A 31 2.98 -5.75 28.71
C ALA A 31 4.22 -6.64 28.45
N ALA A 32 4.49 -7.01 27.20
CA ALA A 32 5.67 -7.77 26.81
C ALA A 32 6.76 -6.84 26.26
N ASP A 33 8.00 -7.01 26.75
CA ASP A 33 9.15 -6.20 26.29
C ASP A 33 9.41 -6.30 24.78
N ASP A 34 9.10 -7.46 24.20
CA ASP A 34 9.22 -7.80 22.78
C ASP A 34 7.86 -7.92 22.08
N GLY A 35 6.80 -7.35 22.67
CA GLY A 35 5.48 -7.34 22.04
C GLY A 35 5.43 -6.40 20.84
N VAL A 36 4.87 -6.89 19.74
CA VAL A 36 4.71 -6.13 18.50
C VAL A 36 3.26 -6.15 18.01
N VAL A 37 2.93 -5.12 17.24
CA VAL A 37 1.71 -5.00 16.45
C VAL A 37 2.06 -5.24 14.99
N VAL A 38 1.28 -6.09 14.32
CA VAL A 38 1.43 -6.39 12.89
C VAL A 38 0.10 -6.16 12.20
N LEU A 39 0.08 -5.27 11.21
CA LEU A 39 -1.05 -5.09 10.30
C LEU A 39 -0.74 -5.86 9.02
N GLU A 40 -1.56 -6.83 8.69
CA GLU A 40 -1.37 -7.67 7.49
C GLU A 40 -2.60 -7.71 6.59
N ALA A 41 -2.34 -7.97 5.32
CA ALA A 41 -3.33 -8.22 4.27
C ALA A 41 -2.98 -9.52 3.54
N ASP A 42 -3.83 -9.90 2.58
CA ASP A 42 -3.64 -11.08 1.75
C ASP A 42 -3.40 -12.37 2.57
N TRP A 43 -4.16 -12.56 3.65
CA TRP A 43 -4.08 -13.72 4.55
C TRP A 43 -2.68 -13.94 5.16
N GLY A 44 -1.96 -12.83 5.40
CA GLY A 44 -0.57 -12.81 5.85
C GLY A 44 0.45 -12.77 4.69
N GLY A 45 -0.04 -12.79 3.44
CA GLY A 45 0.74 -12.63 2.22
C GLY A 45 1.34 -11.24 2.06
N GLN A 46 0.86 -10.24 2.80
CA GLN A 46 1.47 -8.91 2.80
C GLN A 46 1.50 -8.31 4.21
N ILE A 47 2.68 -7.92 4.67
CA ILE A 47 2.84 -7.15 5.91
C ILE A 47 2.81 -5.67 5.55
N LEU A 48 1.84 -4.93 6.09
CA LEU A 48 1.65 -3.51 5.80
C LEU A 48 2.42 -2.62 6.79
N VAL A 49 2.31 -2.92 8.08
CA VAL A 49 2.92 -2.15 9.17
C VAL A 49 3.38 -3.11 10.27
N VAL A 50 4.55 -2.83 10.84
CA VAL A 50 5.05 -3.47 12.07
C VAL A 50 5.46 -2.37 13.04
N ALA A 51 4.99 -2.43 14.29
CA ALA A 51 5.36 -1.48 15.32
C ALA A 51 5.59 -2.19 16.65
N ARG A 52 6.55 -1.70 17.44
CA ARG A 52 6.69 -2.14 18.84
C ARG A 52 5.44 -1.73 19.61
N ALA A 53 4.79 -2.65 20.32
CA ALA A 53 3.53 -2.36 21.01
C ALA A 53 3.70 -1.26 22.07
N ALA A 54 4.86 -1.21 22.72
CA ALA A 54 5.23 -0.18 23.69
C ALA A 54 5.29 1.25 23.10
N THR A 55 5.51 1.41 21.79
CA THR A 55 5.59 2.72 21.12
C THR A 55 4.28 3.12 20.43
N VAL A 56 3.32 2.19 20.31
CA VAL A 56 1.99 2.51 19.79
C VAL A 56 1.24 3.29 20.84
N ALA A 57 0.77 4.49 20.52
CA ALA A 57 0.04 5.36 21.45
C ALA A 57 -1.48 5.36 21.22
N CYS A 58 -1.95 4.97 20.03
CA CYS A 58 -3.37 4.80 19.76
C CYS A 58 -3.95 3.52 20.39
N ASP A 59 -5.27 3.36 20.37
CA ASP A 59 -5.96 2.15 20.83
C ASP A 59 -6.18 1.14 19.69
N GLU A 60 -6.67 -0.07 20.05
CA GLU A 60 -6.95 -1.15 19.10
C GLU A 60 -8.01 -0.77 18.06
N THR A 61 -9.00 0.04 18.43
CA THR A 61 -10.04 0.51 17.51
C THR A 61 -9.42 1.35 16.40
N VAL A 62 -8.52 2.26 16.76
CA VAL A 62 -7.78 3.10 15.80
C VAL A 62 -6.83 2.28 14.94
N LEU A 63 -6.17 1.25 15.48
CA LEU A 63 -5.36 0.31 14.69
C LEU A 63 -6.22 -0.47 13.68
N GLY A 64 -7.39 -0.92 14.10
CA GLY A 64 -8.36 -1.57 13.22
C GLY A 64 -8.81 -0.63 12.08
N GLN A 65 -9.10 0.63 12.41
CA GLN A 65 -9.46 1.62 11.39
C GLN A 65 -8.29 1.90 10.42
N LEU A 66 -7.06 2.00 10.92
CA LEU A 66 -5.87 2.15 10.08
C LEU A 66 -5.72 0.99 9.09
N LEU A 67 -5.95 -0.24 9.55
CA LEU A 67 -5.91 -1.42 8.68
C LEU A 67 -6.98 -1.36 7.58
N LEU A 68 -8.21 -0.95 7.91
CA LEU A 68 -9.28 -0.75 6.93
C LEU A 68 -8.94 0.33 5.91
N ASP A 69 -8.37 1.46 6.37
CA ASP A 69 -7.95 2.54 5.48
C ASP A 69 -6.85 2.05 4.51
N LEU A 70 -5.89 1.28 5.01
CA LEU A 70 -4.80 0.71 4.21
C LEU A 70 -5.30 -0.34 3.21
N ASP A 71 -6.26 -1.19 3.60
CA ASP A 71 -6.88 -2.18 2.70
C ASP A 71 -7.61 -1.50 1.55
N GLU A 72 -8.49 -0.52 1.83
CA GLU A 72 -9.22 0.18 0.76
C GLU A 72 -8.28 1.00 -0.15
N LEU A 73 -7.16 1.50 0.38
CA LEU A 73 -6.15 2.20 -0.42
C LEU A 73 -5.37 1.27 -1.36
N THR A 74 -5.02 0.07 -0.87
CA THR A 74 -4.16 -0.91 -1.55
C THR A 74 -4.99 -1.80 -2.48
N TRP A 75 -6.18 -2.19 -2.06
CA TRP A 75 -7.10 -3.12 -2.72
C TRP A 75 -8.53 -2.54 -2.77
N PRO A 76 -8.80 -1.46 -3.53
CA PRO A 76 -10.11 -0.81 -3.53
C PRO A 76 -11.26 -1.75 -3.90
N GLY A 77 -12.28 -1.82 -3.05
CA GLY A 77 -13.43 -2.70 -3.25
C GLY A 77 -13.15 -4.17 -2.97
N ASN A 78 -12.05 -4.50 -2.27
CA ASN A 78 -11.90 -5.78 -1.61
C ASN A 78 -13.01 -5.95 -0.56
N GLU A 79 -13.47 -7.18 -0.34
CA GLU A 79 -14.55 -7.48 0.62
C GLU A 79 -14.04 -7.52 2.07
N LEU A 80 -12.97 -6.77 2.39
CA LEU A 80 -12.24 -6.78 3.67
C LEU A 80 -11.79 -8.21 4.07
N LYS A 81 -11.58 -9.08 3.09
CA LYS A 81 -11.14 -10.45 3.31
C LYS A 81 -9.62 -10.51 3.31
N GLY A 82 -9.07 -11.29 4.25
CA GLY A 82 -7.64 -11.56 4.32
C GLY A 82 -6.82 -10.49 5.04
N ILE A 83 -7.46 -9.50 5.67
CA ILE A 83 -6.78 -8.55 6.56
C ILE A 83 -6.80 -9.05 8.00
N ALA A 84 -5.75 -8.76 8.75
CA ALA A 84 -5.70 -9.05 10.19
C ALA A 84 -4.86 -8.01 10.95
N LEU A 85 -5.36 -7.66 12.14
CA LEU A 85 -4.59 -6.97 13.17
C LEU A 85 -4.07 -8.02 14.14
N CYS A 86 -2.78 -8.29 14.09
CA CYS A 86 -2.15 -9.32 14.89
C CYS A 86 -1.25 -8.72 15.97
N PHE A 87 -1.14 -9.43 17.08
CA PHE A 87 -0.19 -9.15 18.15
C PHE A 87 0.67 -10.39 18.36
N GLU A 88 1.97 -10.20 18.53
CA GLU A 88 2.90 -11.32 18.70
C GLU A 88 4.16 -10.88 19.46
N ARG A 89 4.93 -11.85 19.96
CA ARG A 89 6.23 -11.60 20.58
C ARG A 89 7.35 -11.82 19.59
N VAL A 90 8.07 -10.77 19.23
CA VAL A 90 9.19 -10.79 18.28
C VAL A 90 10.21 -9.72 18.66
N SER A 91 11.47 -10.13 18.82
CA SER A 91 12.55 -9.20 19.19
C SER A 91 12.86 -8.18 18.09
N VAL A 92 13.31 -6.99 18.49
CA VAL A 92 13.81 -5.97 17.56
C VAL A 92 14.93 -6.52 16.68
N GLY A 93 14.91 -6.17 15.40
CA GLY A 93 15.85 -6.65 14.38
C GLY A 93 15.38 -7.90 13.65
N ALA A 94 14.45 -8.68 14.21
CA ALA A 94 13.91 -9.86 13.57
C ALA A 94 12.95 -9.52 12.41
N GLY A 95 12.86 -10.46 11.46
CA GLY A 95 11.89 -10.39 10.37
C GLY A 95 10.52 -10.91 10.82
N ILE A 96 9.47 -10.33 10.26
CA ILE A 96 8.10 -10.85 10.35
C ILE A 96 7.83 -11.62 9.07
N ALA A 97 7.55 -12.90 9.19
CA ALA A 97 7.23 -13.73 8.03
C ALA A 97 5.91 -13.26 7.41
N GLY A 98 6.00 -12.97 6.11
CA GLY A 98 4.91 -12.56 5.23
C GLY A 98 5.30 -12.86 3.79
N GLY A 99 4.31 -12.90 2.89
CA GLY A 99 4.60 -12.86 1.45
C GLY A 99 5.19 -11.49 1.05
N MET A 100 5.61 -11.36 -0.21
CA MET A 100 6.13 -10.10 -0.79
C MET A 100 7.32 -9.47 -0.02
N GLY A 101 8.13 -10.28 0.66
CA GLY A 101 9.32 -9.83 1.39
C GLY A 101 9.11 -9.65 2.90
N GLY A 102 7.88 -9.81 3.40
CA GLY A 102 7.56 -9.78 4.83
C GLY A 102 7.72 -8.40 5.47
N GLY A 103 7.91 -8.39 6.79
CA GLY A 103 8.13 -7.18 7.58
C GLY A 103 9.38 -7.26 8.44
N ARG A 104 9.66 -6.20 9.20
CA ARG A 104 10.77 -6.19 10.15
C ARG A 104 10.37 -5.45 11.42
N VAL A 105 10.77 -5.98 12.57
CA VAL A 105 10.68 -5.25 13.83
C VAL A 105 11.86 -4.28 13.90
N THR A 106 11.55 -2.99 13.92
CA THR A 106 12.55 -1.93 14.07
C THR A 106 12.32 -1.15 15.37
N GLU A 107 13.26 -0.29 15.74
CA GLU A 107 13.06 0.64 16.87
C GLU A 107 11.93 1.62 16.60
N ASP A 108 11.80 2.04 15.35
CA ASP A 108 10.68 2.83 14.84
C ASP A 108 9.58 1.94 14.24
N VAL A 109 8.47 2.56 13.82
CA VAL A 109 7.46 1.88 13.00
C VAL A 109 8.07 1.50 11.65
N TRP A 110 7.97 0.23 11.28
CA TRP A 110 8.25 -0.25 9.94
C TRP A 110 6.97 -0.17 9.09
N VAL A 111 7.08 0.38 7.89
CA VAL A 111 5.98 0.54 6.94
C VAL A 111 6.40 -0.09 5.62
N HIS A 112 5.50 -0.86 5.00
CA HIS A 112 5.78 -1.53 3.73
C HIS A 112 6.27 -0.54 2.66
N ALA A 113 7.26 -0.95 1.86
CA ALA A 113 7.94 -0.06 0.92
C ALA A 113 6.98 0.58 -0.10
N GLU A 114 5.96 -0.13 -0.57
CA GLU A 114 4.96 0.42 -1.47
C GLU A 114 4.12 1.54 -0.82
N LEU A 115 3.81 1.43 0.48
CA LEU A 115 3.09 2.48 1.21
C LEU A 115 3.99 3.71 1.44
N VAL A 116 5.28 3.49 1.68
CA VAL A 116 6.30 4.54 1.76
C VAL A 116 6.41 5.27 0.42
N GLN A 117 6.59 4.53 -0.68
CA GLN A 117 6.65 5.07 -2.05
C GLN A 117 5.36 5.79 -2.44
N ALA A 118 4.22 5.26 -1.99
CA ALA A 118 2.94 5.92 -2.16
C ALA A 118 2.87 7.22 -1.37
N GLY A 119 3.71 7.48 -0.36
CA GLY A 119 3.72 8.69 0.48
C GLY A 119 2.81 8.61 1.71
N LEU A 120 2.39 7.40 2.11
CA LEU A 120 1.47 7.17 3.24
C LEU A 120 2.19 7.08 4.58
N GLU A 121 3.50 6.86 4.59
CA GLU A 121 4.29 6.65 5.81
C GLU A 121 4.07 7.75 6.89
N PRO A 122 4.07 9.06 6.57
CA PRO A 122 3.82 10.08 7.60
C PRO A 122 2.43 9.95 8.24
N GLY A 123 1.41 9.61 7.45
CA GLY A 123 0.05 9.40 7.95
C GLY A 123 -0.05 8.16 8.83
N VAL A 124 0.56 7.05 8.40
CA VAL A 124 0.64 5.81 9.20
C VAL A 124 1.31 6.09 10.55
N ARG A 125 2.47 6.73 10.54
CA ARG A 125 3.21 7.09 11.76
C ARG A 125 2.40 8.02 12.68
N ALA A 126 1.69 9.00 12.11
CA ALA A 126 0.83 9.90 12.87
C ALA A 126 -0.32 9.16 13.58
N VAL A 127 -0.95 8.19 12.90
CA VAL A 127 -1.99 7.36 13.50
C VAL A 127 -1.43 6.49 14.62
N ILE A 128 -0.31 5.80 14.39
CA ILE A 128 0.36 4.97 15.41
C ILE A 128 0.77 5.80 16.64
N ALA A 129 1.25 7.03 16.42
CA ALA A 129 1.60 7.99 17.47
C ALA A 129 0.37 8.62 18.17
N GLY A 130 -0.85 8.23 17.82
CA GLY A 130 -2.09 8.75 18.42
C GLY A 130 -2.42 10.19 18.03
N GLN A 131 -1.75 10.74 17.02
CA GLN A 131 -1.93 12.12 16.56
C GLN A 131 -3.16 12.26 15.64
N CYS A 132 -3.58 11.15 15.02
CA CYS A 132 -4.74 11.07 14.14
C CYS A 132 -5.50 9.77 14.41
N ARG A 133 -6.82 9.76 14.15
CA ARG A 133 -7.67 8.57 14.35
C ARG A 133 -7.86 7.72 13.10
N ARG A 134 -7.53 8.26 11.93
CA ARG A 134 -7.63 7.61 10.61
C ARG A 134 -6.61 8.25 9.68
N LEU A 135 -6.30 7.58 8.58
CA LEU A 135 -5.51 8.21 7.53
C LEU A 135 -6.28 9.42 6.98
N PRO A 136 -5.62 10.57 6.72
CA PRO A 136 -6.26 11.69 6.07
C PRO A 136 -6.83 11.22 4.73
N GLU A 137 -8.06 11.64 4.41
CA GLU A 137 -8.73 11.19 3.20
C GLU A 137 -7.82 11.41 1.98
N PRO A 138 -7.67 10.39 1.12
CA PRO A 138 -6.84 10.49 -0.06
C PRO A 138 -7.59 11.29 -1.14
N ASN A 139 -7.84 12.57 -0.89
CA ASN A 139 -8.54 13.44 -1.82
C ASN A 139 -7.94 14.85 -1.84
N PRO A 140 -6.70 15.03 -2.35
CA PRO A 140 -6.45 16.27 -3.06
C PRO A 140 -7.40 16.28 -4.29
N PRO A 141 -8.11 17.40 -4.57
CA PRO A 141 -8.90 17.49 -5.79
C PRO A 141 -8.01 17.21 -7.00
N VAL A 142 -8.38 16.20 -7.78
CA VAL A 142 -7.70 15.92 -9.05
C VAL A 142 -8.10 17.03 -10.00
N GLY A 143 -7.14 17.86 -10.40
CA GLY A 143 -7.38 18.92 -11.38
C GLY A 143 -7.98 18.34 -12.66
N PRO A 144 -8.94 19.05 -13.30
CA PRO A 144 -9.64 18.55 -14.49
C PRO A 144 -8.70 18.10 -15.61
N GLU A 145 -7.51 18.71 -15.71
CA GLU A 145 -6.48 18.37 -16.70
C GLU A 145 -5.87 16.97 -16.50
N VAL A 146 -5.56 16.59 -15.26
CA VAL A 146 -5.01 15.27 -14.93
C VAL A 146 -6.06 14.19 -15.17
N ARG A 147 -7.32 14.49 -14.81
CA ARG A 147 -8.47 13.63 -15.08
C ARG A 147 -8.65 13.40 -16.57
N GLU A 148 -8.64 14.45 -17.39
CA GLU A 148 -8.78 14.33 -18.84
C GLU A 148 -7.62 13.59 -19.50
N CYS A 149 -6.38 13.78 -19.04
CA CYS A 149 -5.23 13.03 -19.56
C CYS A 149 -5.38 11.51 -19.35
N ILE A 150 -5.89 11.11 -18.19
CA ILE A 150 -6.07 9.69 -17.83
C ILE A 150 -7.24 9.08 -18.59
N LEU A 151 -8.36 9.81 -18.70
CA LEU A 151 -9.49 9.40 -19.53
C LEU A 151 -9.13 9.33 -21.01
N ARG A 152 -8.26 10.23 -21.49
CA ARG A 152 -7.73 10.21 -22.86
C ARG A 152 -6.85 8.99 -23.10
N ALA A 153 -5.88 8.72 -22.23
CA ALA A 153 -5.03 7.53 -22.34
C ALA A 153 -5.85 6.24 -22.41
N TYR A 154 -6.95 6.18 -21.64
CA TYR A 154 -7.89 5.07 -21.69
C TYR A 154 -8.66 4.97 -23.02
N ARG A 155 -9.30 6.08 -23.45
CA ARG A 155 -10.06 6.12 -24.73
C ARG A 155 -9.18 5.76 -25.92
N GLU A 156 -7.94 6.23 -25.92
CA GLU A 156 -6.98 6.06 -27.01
C GLU A 156 -6.16 4.76 -26.89
N ARG A 157 -6.43 3.93 -25.85
CA ARG A 157 -5.65 2.73 -25.52
C ARG A 157 -4.14 2.98 -25.52
N LEU A 158 -3.74 4.20 -25.13
CA LEU A 158 -2.33 4.55 -25.00
C LEU A 158 -1.76 3.81 -23.79
N PRO A 159 -0.50 3.35 -23.85
CA PRO A 159 0.17 2.82 -22.67
C PRO A 159 0.29 3.96 -21.66
N ALA A 160 -0.62 3.98 -20.69
CA ALA A 160 -0.65 4.99 -19.63
C ALA A 160 0.67 5.05 -18.84
N SER A 161 1.46 3.98 -18.89
CA SER A 161 2.73 3.81 -18.18
C SER A 161 3.97 4.27 -18.94
N GLY A 162 3.97 4.32 -20.28
CA GLY A 162 5.22 4.35 -21.06
C GLY A 162 5.83 5.73 -21.34
N ILE A 163 5.01 6.78 -21.50
CA ILE A 163 5.50 8.02 -22.12
C ILE A 163 5.74 9.15 -21.11
N HIS A 164 5.16 9.10 -19.90
CA HIS A 164 5.19 10.25 -18.97
C HIS A 164 5.72 9.97 -17.57
N PHE A 165 5.85 8.71 -17.13
CA PHE A 165 6.12 8.42 -15.72
C PHE A 165 7.49 7.79 -15.43
N GLY A 166 8.32 7.50 -16.44
CA GLY A 166 9.71 7.05 -16.25
C GLY A 166 9.87 5.73 -15.48
N TRP A 167 8.77 5.00 -15.29
CA TRP A 167 8.77 3.68 -14.68
C TRP A 167 9.16 2.65 -15.73
N GLY A 168 10.37 2.10 -15.61
CA GLY A 168 10.65 0.76 -16.12
C GLY A 168 10.01 -0.27 -15.20
N TRP A 169 8.70 -0.47 -15.28
CA TRP A 169 8.14 -1.76 -14.90
C TRP A 169 8.36 -2.69 -16.10
N PRO A 170 8.80 -3.94 -15.89
CA PRO A 170 8.79 -4.91 -16.97
C PRO A 170 7.34 -5.05 -17.44
N ASP A 171 7.19 -4.98 -18.75
CA ASP A 171 5.97 -5.05 -19.53
C ASP A 171 4.95 -6.06 -18.97
N GLY A 172 3.66 -5.75 -18.96
CA GLY A 172 2.89 -5.78 -20.18
C GLY A 172 1.95 -6.98 -20.11
N TRP A 173 1.13 -7.16 -21.13
CA TRP A 173 0.06 -8.15 -21.14
C TRP A 173 0.55 -9.61 -21.04
N GLU A 174 1.87 -9.82 -21.02
CA GLU A 174 2.58 -11.10 -21.06
C GLU A 174 2.57 -11.87 -19.72
N HIS A 175 2.19 -11.22 -18.63
CA HIS A 175 2.07 -11.85 -17.29
C HIS A 175 0.64 -11.93 -16.78
N MET A 176 -0.33 -11.49 -17.59
CA MET A 176 -1.74 -11.71 -17.30
C MET A 176 -2.14 -13.15 -17.65
N HIS A 177 -3.03 -13.72 -16.84
CA HIS A 177 -3.62 -15.02 -17.14
C HIS A 177 -4.27 -15.00 -18.54
N PRO A 178 -4.04 -16.02 -19.40
CA PRO A 178 -4.54 -16.03 -20.79
C PRO A 178 -6.05 -15.81 -20.93
N ASP A 179 -6.82 -16.17 -19.91
CA ASP A 179 -8.27 -15.97 -19.88
C ASP A 179 -8.67 -14.52 -19.58
N GLU A 180 -7.86 -13.77 -18.81
CA GLU A 180 -8.07 -12.33 -18.61
C GLU A 180 -7.65 -11.53 -19.84
N ILE A 181 -6.67 -12.01 -20.61
CA ILE A 181 -6.30 -11.44 -21.92
C ILE A 181 -7.46 -11.62 -22.92
N ARG A 182 -7.98 -12.85 -23.07
CA ARG A 182 -9.13 -13.14 -23.97
C ARG A 182 -10.38 -12.35 -23.59
N ARG A 183 -10.71 -12.33 -22.30
CA ARG A 183 -11.85 -11.57 -21.77
C ARG A 183 -11.79 -10.07 -22.09
N ARG A 184 -10.59 -9.47 -22.12
CA ARG A 184 -10.41 -8.04 -22.46
C ARG A 184 -10.30 -7.75 -23.96
N GLN A 185 -10.02 -8.77 -24.77
CA GLN A 185 -9.94 -8.66 -26.23
C GLN A 185 -11.32 -8.81 -26.89
N ASP A 186 -12.19 -9.67 -26.35
CA ASP A 186 -13.45 -10.07 -27.01
C ASP A 186 -14.71 -9.34 -26.51
N GLU A 187 -14.68 -8.69 -25.35
CA GLU A 187 -15.85 -8.01 -24.79
C GLU A 187 -15.62 -6.48 -24.69
N GLU A 188 -16.60 -5.69 -25.15
CA GLU A 188 -16.85 -4.33 -24.66
C GLU A 188 -17.25 -4.41 -23.18
N ILE A 189 -16.38 -4.93 -22.30
CA ILE A 189 -16.61 -4.82 -20.88
C ILE A 189 -16.31 -3.36 -20.55
N PRO A 190 -17.30 -2.54 -20.15
CA PRO A 190 -16.95 -1.32 -19.45
C PRO A 190 -16.04 -1.72 -18.29
N PRO A 191 -15.11 -0.84 -17.86
CA PRO A 191 -14.32 -1.15 -16.68
C PRO A 191 -15.30 -1.62 -15.60
N ARG A 192 -14.94 -2.65 -14.81
CA ARG A 192 -15.72 -2.96 -13.60
C ARG A 192 -16.01 -1.62 -12.91
N PRO A 193 -17.11 -1.42 -12.18
CA PRO A 193 -17.32 -0.17 -11.45
C PRO A 193 -16.08 0.25 -10.61
N ASN A 194 -15.26 -0.74 -10.22
CA ASN A 194 -14.00 -0.60 -9.50
C ASN A 194 -12.77 -0.24 -10.37
N GLY A 195 -12.88 -0.24 -11.70
CA GLY A 195 -11.86 0.26 -12.62
C GLY A 195 -11.65 1.76 -12.45
N GLU A 196 -12.71 2.53 -12.19
CA GLU A 196 -12.60 3.93 -11.76
C GLU A 196 -11.83 4.08 -10.42
N ARG A 197 -11.86 3.06 -9.55
CA ARG A 197 -11.09 3.03 -8.29
C ARG A 197 -9.63 2.55 -8.45
N TRP A 198 -9.34 1.65 -9.39
CA TRP A 198 -7.98 1.31 -9.84
C TRP A 198 -7.28 2.55 -10.43
N TYR A 199 -8.05 3.34 -11.18
CA TYR A 199 -7.61 4.67 -11.58
C TYR A 199 -7.40 5.55 -10.37
N GLY A 200 -8.23 5.51 -9.34
CA GLY A 200 -7.97 6.19 -8.07
C GLY A 200 -6.56 5.93 -7.50
N ALA A 201 -6.09 4.68 -7.41
CA ALA A 201 -4.75 4.36 -6.89
C ALA A 201 -3.62 4.85 -7.80
N THR A 202 -3.79 4.68 -9.11
CA THR A 202 -2.85 5.14 -10.15
C THR A 202 -2.82 6.67 -10.23
N ILE A 203 -3.99 7.32 -10.20
CA ILE A 203 -4.21 8.78 -10.08
C ILE A 203 -3.61 9.28 -8.78
N ARG A 204 -3.77 8.59 -7.65
CA ARG A 204 -3.18 8.96 -6.34
C ARG A 204 -1.66 8.94 -6.40
N GLY A 205 -1.07 7.92 -7.02
CA GLY A 205 0.37 7.86 -7.29
C GLY A 205 0.85 8.98 -8.21
N VAL A 206 0.12 9.22 -9.31
CA VAL A 206 0.42 10.27 -10.31
C VAL A 206 0.28 11.68 -9.72
N VAL A 207 -0.77 11.96 -8.96
CA VAL A 207 -1.03 13.27 -8.34
C VAL A 207 -0.05 13.57 -7.21
N ARG A 208 0.35 12.57 -6.41
CA ARG A 208 1.42 12.75 -5.40
C ARG A 208 2.77 13.05 -6.05
N GLN A 209 3.11 12.37 -7.14
CA GLN A 209 4.37 12.57 -7.85
C GLN A 209 4.38 13.89 -8.63
N ALA A 210 3.23 14.33 -9.15
CA ALA A 210 3.03 15.64 -9.77
C ALA A 210 3.03 16.80 -8.76
N GLY A 211 2.93 16.52 -7.45
CA GLY A 211 2.89 17.51 -6.38
C GLY A 211 4.23 17.91 -5.75
N LEU A 212 5.35 17.21 -6.01
CA LEU A 212 6.67 17.56 -5.44
C LEU A 212 7.86 17.17 -6.34
N ARG A 213 8.30 18.12 -7.19
CA ARG A 213 9.74 18.46 -7.29
C ARG A 213 9.89 19.99 -7.31
N PRO A 214 10.77 20.58 -6.50
CA PRO A 214 11.15 21.97 -6.72
C PRO A 214 11.99 22.05 -8.00
N TRP A 215 11.47 22.78 -9.00
CA TRP A 215 12.26 23.42 -10.05
C TRP A 215 13.29 22.53 -10.80
N MET A 216 12.87 21.93 -11.91
CA MET A 216 13.75 21.86 -13.08
C MET A 216 13.38 23.00 -14.02
N ARG A 217 14.32 23.95 -14.19
CA ARG A 217 14.20 25.08 -15.11
C ARG A 217 13.78 24.58 -16.51
N PRO A 218 12.89 25.29 -17.23
CA PRO A 218 12.70 25.02 -18.64
C PRO A 218 14.05 25.20 -19.37
N PRO A 219 14.32 24.41 -20.43
CA PRO A 219 15.50 24.61 -21.24
C PRO A 219 15.51 26.06 -21.75
N ARG A 220 16.64 26.75 -21.60
CA ARG A 220 16.84 28.07 -22.21
C ARG A 220 16.48 27.95 -23.68
N ARG A 221 15.56 28.81 -24.15
CA ARG A 221 15.42 29.07 -25.59
C ARG A 221 16.82 29.40 -26.11
N ARG A 222 17.22 28.76 -27.21
CA ARG A 222 18.36 29.24 -27.98
C ARG A 222 17.96 30.60 -28.53
N ASP A 223 18.53 31.65 -27.97
CA ASP A 223 18.60 32.94 -28.64
C ASP A 223 19.47 32.73 -29.88
N GLY A 224 18.87 32.77 -31.07
CA GLY A 224 19.60 32.55 -32.32
C GLY A 224 18.76 32.16 -33.52
N GLU A 225 17.60 32.78 -33.72
CA GLU A 225 17.05 32.96 -35.08
C GLU A 225 17.01 34.46 -35.35
N THR A 226 18.11 34.94 -35.90
CA THR A 226 18.23 36.26 -36.51
C THR A 226 17.34 36.30 -37.75
N SER A 227 16.47 37.30 -37.78
CA SER A 227 15.89 37.82 -39.02
C SER A 227 16.99 38.16 -40.03
N SER A 228 16.89 37.60 -41.23
CA SER A 228 17.26 38.21 -42.51
C SER A 228 16.62 37.40 -43.63
#